data_AF-A0A2E5EJH4-F1
#
_entry.id   AF-A0A2E5EJH4-F1
#
_cell.length_a   1.000
_cell.length_b   1.000
_cell.length_c   1.000
_cell.angle_alpha   90.00
_cell.angle_beta   90.00
_cell.angle_gamma   90.00
#
_symmetry.space_group_name_H-M   'P 1'
#
loop_
_entity.id
_entity.type
_entity.pdbx_description
1 polymer ?
#
loop_
_entity_poly.entity_id
_entity_poly.type
_entity_poly.pdbx_seq_one_letter_code
_entity_poly.pdbx_strand_id
1 'polypeptide(L)'
;MHLRIAILAGLISAPALASDWPPLPDMNGRVEIPAQEWTLKPGPRPVGVSINYPGGNQSNINSETGLMLSLHNWGGSWCGGTANPNALADRLNVVAICVNYLQSGRKASIEDPDPYDYGYFQALDALRALWFVFNGLNEKRIAFDKHRILTTGGSGGGNVSLMANKLAPRTFSAVIDMCGMPKLSDDVAFNLPGGTRLNARWNRDPAHRFYLTPAEQEIRFIGNPKHLSIMKELGNTAAIHVVHGRDDRTCPFPDAQEMVASLQSAELDVLPHFIGENDIDGKIFTSSGHSLGNRTEIAIRFANNTPSRKSLTDFELRDEKVRYPVTGGSFVISYQSGYPVGRFEQTPNHRVLQHAAGELKPNRKVVYKRVGDRDLRLHIFEAKTKSAKNRPVLLNIHGGGWTGGGPRNFYTIAEHFARRGMVGISIEYRLLNKKRNTTVHDCVRDGRSAVRYLRAHAEELGIDPDRIVVAGGSAGGHVTVGTALLDFDDSEDDTDISCVPNALILLNPVIDTSKSGYGQAKIGENWRELSPVHNVRTDLPPTIIFHSTEDTVTPYAGARKFNELSQAAGNDCKLVTYQGGRHGYFIFNLSAYREVISRMSAFLEQHGFLGN
;
A
#
# COMPACT_ATOMS: atom_id res chain seq x y z
N MET A 1 1.83 44.95 -8.30
CA MET A 1 2.38 44.81 -6.93
C MET A 1 3.05 43.44 -6.87
N HIS A 2 4.33 43.39 -6.55
CA HIS A 2 5.23 42.28 -6.90
C HIS A 2 4.88 40.93 -6.24
N LEU A 3 5.02 39.90 -7.05
CA LEU A 3 4.87 38.47 -6.81
C LEU A 3 5.99 37.95 -5.90
N ARG A 4 5.67 37.17 -4.86
CA ARG A 4 6.61 36.19 -4.26
C ARG A 4 5.90 34.85 -4.12
N ILE A 5 6.04 34.04 -5.17
CA ILE A 5 5.84 32.60 -5.15
C ILE A 5 7.02 32.03 -4.36
N ALA A 6 6.77 31.52 -3.15
CA ALA A 6 7.72 30.65 -2.47
C ALA A 6 7.63 29.27 -3.14
N ILE A 7 8.51 29.05 -4.11
CA ILE A 7 8.83 27.72 -4.63
C ILE A 7 9.46 26.97 -3.48
N LEU A 8 8.74 26.02 -2.87
CA LEU A 8 9.38 24.98 -2.05
C LEU A 8 10.09 24.02 -3.01
N ALA A 9 11.24 24.48 -3.50
CA ALA A 9 12.20 23.63 -4.17
C ALA A 9 12.63 22.58 -3.16
N GLY A 10 12.66 21.32 -3.59
CA GLY A 10 13.22 20.24 -2.80
C GLY A 10 14.61 20.64 -2.31
N LEU A 11 14.73 20.81 -1.00
CA LEU A 11 16.00 20.63 -0.33
C LEU A 11 16.31 19.13 -0.45
N ILE A 12 16.98 18.79 -1.54
CA ILE A 12 17.94 17.68 -1.54
C ILE A 12 18.89 18.06 -0.41
N SER A 13 18.70 17.49 0.79
CA SER A 13 19.76 17.52 1.78
C SER A 13 20.93 16.78 1.15
N ALA A 14 22.06 17.49 1.05
CA ALA A 14 23.32 16.87 0.73
C ALA A 14 23.50 15.64 1.65
N PRO A 15 24.07 14.53 1.16
CA PRO A 15 24.44 13.44 2.06
C PRO A 15 25.40 14.05 3.09
N ALA A 16 25.00 14.01 4.36
CA ALA A 16 25.88 14.41 5.46
C ALA A 16 27.19 13.64 5.27
N LEU A 17 28.25 14.41 5.06
CA LEU A 17 29.62 13.94 4.93
C LEU A 17 29.98 13.09 6.15
N ALA A 18 30.98 12.22 6.00
CA ALA A 18 31.42 11.21 6.95
C ALA A 18 32.00 11.73 8.30
N SER A 19 31.45 12.80 8.89
CA SER A 19 31.98 13.47 10.09
C SER A 19 31.32 13.08 11.42
N ASP A 20 30.20 12.34 11.43
CA ASP A 20 29.33 12.23 12.62
C ASP A 20 29.31 10.82 13.27
N TRP A 21 30.15 9.87 12.82
CA TRP A 21 30.25 8.55 13.45
C TRP A 21 31.39 8.51 14.47
N PRO A 22 31.16 8.05 15.72
CA PRO A 22 32.23 7.97 16.73
C PRO A 22 33.24 6.87 16.38
N PRO A 23 34.47 6.88 16.94
CA PRO A 23 35.38 5.74 16.81
C PRO A 23 34.87 4.52 17.59
N LEU A 24 35.25 3.31 17.16
CA LEU A 24 35.03 2.11 17.97
C LEU A 24 35.86 2.17 19.26
N PRO A 25 35.26 1.89 20.44
CA PRO A 25 35.99 1.85 21.69
C PRO A 25 36.95 0.63 21.70
N ASP A 26 38.08 0.76 22.40
CA ASP A 26 39.05 -0.34 22.52
C ASP A 26 38.65 -1.36 23.60
N MET A 27 37.82 -0.95 24.56
CA MET A 27 37.25 -1.80 25.62
C MET A 27 35.73 -1.89 25.46
N ASN A 28 35.09 -2.79 26.19
CA ASN A 28 33.62 -2.78 26.33
C ASN A 28 33.15 -1.38 26.69
N GLY A 29 32.17 -0.89 25.94
CA GLY A 29 31.84 0.53 25.99
C GLY A 29 30.52 0.86 25.35
N ARG A 30 30.12 2.11 25.54
CA ARG A 30 28.91 2.67 24.94
C ARG A 30 29.28 3.86 24.07
N VAL A 31 28.63 3.95 22.93
CA VAL A 31 28.75 5.08 22.01
C VAL A 31 27.36 5.50 21.54
N GLU A 32 27.25 6.70 20.98
CA GLU A 32 26.05 7.14 20.30
C GLU A 32 26.33 7.27 18.80
N ILE A 33 25.47 6.68 17.99
CA ILE A 33 25.59 6.72 16.53
C ILE A 33 24.41 7.46 15.90
N PRO A 34 24.57 8.06 14.72
CA PRO A 34 23.45 8.66 13.99
C PRO A 34 22.47 7.60 13.52
N ALA A 35 21.19 7.81 13.81
CA ALA A 35 20.11 6.97 13.34
C ALA A 35 19.30 7.63 12.22
N GLN A 36 18.44 6.85 11.58
CA GLN A 36 17.52 7.39 10.59
C GLN A 36 16.52 8.36 11.24
N GLU A 37 16.19 9.45 10.54
CA GLU A 37 15.15 10.38 10.97
C GLU A 37 13.83 9.66 11.22
N TRP A 38 13.18 9.99 12.33
CA TRP A 38 11.85 9.49 12.65
C TRP A 38 10.80 10.53 12.26
N THR A 39 9.95 10.20 11.29
CA THR A 39 9.00 11.14 10.70
C THR A 39 7.95 11.69 11.66
N LEU A 40 7.60 10.96 12.73
CA LEU A 40 6.64 11.44 13.74
C LEU A 40 7.25 12.45 14.72
N LYS A 41 8.57 12.39 14.95
CA LYS A 41 9.32 13.38 15.74
C LYS A 41 10.62 13.74 14.99
N PRO A 42 10.54 14.61 13.96
CA PRO A 42 11.69 15.01 13.15
C PRO A 42 12.80 15.65 13.99
N GLY A 43 14.06 15.42 13.59
CA GLY A 43 15.24 15.97 14.25
C GLY A 43 16.35 14.93 14.50
N PRO A 44 17.51 15.36 15.02
CA PRO A 44 18.63 14.47 15.35
C PRO A 44 18.20 13.39 16.34
N ARG A 45 18.50 12.14 15.99
CA ARG A 45 18.18 10.97 16.82
C ARG A 45 19.43 10.11 16.98
N PRO A 46 20.29 10.39 17.97
CA PRO A 46 21.34 9.45 18.33
C PRO A 46 20.72 8.18 18.91
N VAL A 47 21.29 7.03 18.57
CA VAL A 47 20.96 5.75 19.23
C VAL A 47 22.19 5.25 19.97
N GLY A 48 21.98 4.89 21.24
CA GLY A 48 23.04 4.33 22.07
C GLY A 48 23.36 2.90 21.66
N VAL A 49 24.65 2.58 21.53
CA VAL A 49 25.14 1.24 21.18
C VAL A 49 26.08 0.79 22.29
N SER A 50 25.81 -0.37 22.88
CA SER A 50 26.72 -1.04 23.80
C SER A 50 27.48 -2.13 23.06
N ILE A 51 28.80 -2.09 23.11
CA ILE A 51 29.68 -3.03 22.43
C ILE A 51 30.41 -3.85 23.49
N ASN A 52 30.34 -5.16 23.36
CA ASN A 52 30.95 -6.11 24.28
C ASN A 52 31.83 -7.07 23.47
N TYR A 53 33.13 -6.94 23.64
CA TYR A 53 34.15 -7.76 23.00
C TYR A 53 34.40 -9.03 23.81
N PRO A 54 34.88 -10.12 23.17
CA PRO A 54 35.42 -11.27 23.88
C PRO A 54 36.50 -10.83 24.88
N GLY A 55 36.42 -11.27 26.13
CA GLY A 55 37.33 -10.89 27.21
C GLY A 55 37.35 -9.39 27.53
N GLY A 56 36.36 -8.62 27.06
CA GLY A 56 36.20 -7.20 27.37
C GLY A 56 37.06 -6.22 26.56
N ASN A 57 37.87 -6.69 25.60
CA ASN A 57 38.84 -5.89 24.86
C ASN A 57 38.81 -6.20 23.36
N GLN A 58 38.84 -5.16 22.52
CA GLN A 58 38.89 -5.25 21.05
C GLN A 58 40.10 -6.06 20.56
N SER A 59 41.21 -6.07 21.30
CA SER A 59 42.42 -6.85 20.94
C SER A 59 42.20 -8.35 20.93
N ASN A 60 41.12 -8.86 21.54
CA ASN A 60 40.81 -10.29 21.58
C ASN A 60 40.02 -10.76 20.36
N ILE A 61 39.66 -9.85 19.45
CA ILE A 61 39.02 -10.21 18.18
C ILE A 61 40.06 -10.92 17.29
N ASN A 62 39.64 -12.04 16.71
CA ASN A 62 40.42 -12.80 15.74
C ASN A 62 39.56 -13.15 14.52
N SER A 63 40.15 -13.82 13.52
CA SER A 63 39.49 -14.15 12.25
C SER A 63 38.25 -15.06 12.36
N GLU A 64 38.03 -15.71 13.51
CA GLU A 64 36.85 -16.53 13.80
C GLU A 64 35.78 -15.78 14.60
N THR A 65 36.11 -14.59 15.11
CA THR A 65 35.18 -13.78 15.90
C THR A 65 34.07 -13.27 15.00
N GLY A 66 32.83 -13.65 15.31
CA GLY A 66 31.63 -13.17 14.61
C GLY A 66 31.08 -11.88 15.19
N LEU A 67 29.91 -11.44 14.70
CA LEU A 67 29.15 -10.33 15.27
C LEU A 67 27.78 -10.82 15.74
N MET A 68 27.25 -10.26 16.82
CA MET A 68 25.92 -10.65 17.31
C MET A 68 25.13 -9.46 17.83
N LEU A 69 23.97 -9.19 17.24
CA LEU A 69 22.98 -8.29 17.83
C LEU A 69 22.27 -8.98 19.02
N SER A 70 22.14 -8.28 20.14
CA SER A 70 21.39 -8.72 21.32
C SER A 70 20.37 -7.64 21.69
N LEU A 71 19.10 -7.89 21.39
CA LEU A 71 18.06 -6.87 21.34
C LEU A 71 17.03 -7.07 22.45
N HIS A 72 16.65 -5.98 23.11
CA HIS A 72 15.89 -6.03 24.36
C HIS A 72 14.38 -6.07 24.12
N ASN A 73 13.61 -6.51 25.11
CA ASN A 73 12.15 -6.45 25.05
C ASN A 73 11.60 -5.01 25.19
N TRP A 74 10.28 -4.84 25.06
CA TRP A 74 9.60 -3.59 25.39
C TRP A 74 9.90 -3.18 26.83
N GLY A 75 10.25 -1.91 27.04
CA GLY A 75 10.68 -1.40 28.35
C GLY A 75 12.16 -1.62 28.67
N GLY A 76 12.84 -2.51 27.95
CA GLY A 76 14.28 -2.73 28.06
C GLY A 76 15.09 -1.54 27.54
N SER A 77 16.35 -1.47 27.95
CA SER A 77 17.32 -0.48 27.45
C SER A 77 18.73 -1.02 27.62
N TRP A 78 19.63 -0.62 26.73
CA TRP A 78 21.00 -1.13 26.64
C TRP A 78 20.96 -2.66 26.52
N CYS A 79 21.67 -3.36 27.39
CA CYS A 79 21.62 -4.82 27.49
C CYS A 79 20.61 -5.30 28.55
N GLY A 80 19.82 -4.39 29.12
CA GLY A 80 18.74 -4.74 30.05
C GLY A 80 17.55 -5.31 29.28
N GLY A 81 17.19 -6.57 29.57
CA GLY A 81 16.13 -7.29 28.84
C GLY A 81 16.63 -8.13 27.67
N THR A 82 17.96 -8.21 27.46
CA THR A 82 18.62 -9.07 26.47
C THR A 82 19.17 -10.36 27.11
N ALA A 83 19.78 -11.23 26.31
CA ALA A 83 20.75 -12.20 26.81
C ALA A 83 22.02 -11.47 27.33
N ASN A 84 22.74 -12.06 28.29
CA ASN A 84 23.93 -11.42 28.86
C ASN A 84 25.01 -11.25 27.78
N PRO A 85 25.39 -10.01 27.43
CA PRO A 85 26.23 -9.75 26.27
C PRO A 85 27.68 -10.20 26.47
N ASN A 86 28.21 -10.18 27.71
CA ASN A 86 29.56 -10.68 27.99
C ASN A 86 29.61 -12.19 27.83
N ALA A 87 28.59 -12.89 28.35
CA ALA A 87 28.50 -14.34 28.18
C ALA A 87 28.36 -14.73 26.70
N LEU A 88 27.58 -13.97 25.91
CA LEU A 88 27.51 -14.16 24.45
C LEU A 88 28.89 -13.94 23.81
N ALA A 89 29.53 -12.81 24.11
CA ALA A 89 30.82 -12.45 23.51
C ALA A 89 31.90 -13.51 23.77
N ASP A 90 32.01 -13.96 25.02
CA ASP A 90 33.03 -14.92 25.45
C ASP A 90 32.72 -16.34 24.96
N ARG A 91 31.48 -16.81 25.09
CA ARG A 91 31.14 -18.22 24.85
C ARG A 91 30.84 -18.53 23.38
N LEU A 92 30.46 -17.53 22.59
CA LEU A 92 30.20 -17.70 21.15
C LEU A 92 31.33 -17.14 20.27
N ASN A 93 32.37 -16.54 20.87
CA ASN A 93 33.42 -15.78 20.19
C ASN A 93 32.78 -14.77 19.21
N VAL A 94 32.06 -13.78 19.75
CA VAL A 94 31.41 -12.73 18.96
C VAL A 94 31.62 -11.36 19.60
N VAL A 95 31.52 -10.30 18.80
CA VAL A 95 31.27 -8.96 19.36
C VAL A 95 29.76 -8.83 19.59
N ALA A 96 29.34 -8.78 20.85
CA ALA A 96 27.93 -8.65 21.22
C ALA A 96 27.50 -7.18 21.31
N ILE A 97 26.46 -6.83 20.56
CA ILE A 97 26.02 -5.47 20.30
C ILE A 97 24.60 -5.30 20.82
N CYS A 98 24.42 -4.48 21.86
CA CYS A 98 23.10 -4.08 22.36
C CYS A 98 22.77 -2.67 21.87
N VAL A 99 21.49 -2.36 21.64
CA VAL A 99 21.09 -1.10 20.99
C VAL A 99 19.93 -0.47 21.74
N ASN A 100 20.06 0.80 22.10
CA ASN A 100 18.96 1.67 22.50
C ASN A 100 18.30 2.23 21.24
N TYR A 101 17.55 1.39 20.53
CA TYR A 101 16.79 1.81 19.36
C TYR A 101 15.58 2.67 19.75
N LEU A 102 14.85 3.14 18.74
CA LEU A 102 13.65 3.95 18.90
C LEU A 102 12.72 3.42 20.02
N GLN A 103 12.39 4.31 20.95
CA GLN A 103 11.56 4.05 22.14
C GLN A 103 12.12 2.99 23.10
N SER A 104 13.44 2.92 23.28
CA SER A 104 14.05 2.13 24.36
C SER A 104 13.79 2.73 25.74
N GLY A 105 13.66 1.87 26.74
CA GLY A 105 13.41 2.19 28.13
C GLY A 105 11.93 2.40 28.45
N ARG A 106 11.56 2.06 29.68
CA ARG A 106 10.18 2.12 30.20
C ARG A 106 9.47 3.45 29.91
N LYS A 107 10.18 4.58 30.08
CA LYS A 107 9.63 5.91 29.84
C LYS A 107 9.14 6.07 28.40
N ALA A 108 9.97 5.75 27.42
CA ALA A 108 9.64 5.94 26.01
C ALA A 108 8.74 4.82 25.45
N SER A 109 8.79 3.61 26.02
CA SER A 109 8.03 2.47 25.51
C SER A 109 6.65 2.30 26.15
N ILE A 110 6.57 2.46 27.47
CA ILE A 110 5.37 2.10 28.26
C ILE A 110 4.65 3.35 28.73
N GLU A 111 5.38 4.34 29.24
CA GLU A 111 4.77 5.53 29.87
C GLU A 111 4.41 6.63 28.86
N ASP A 112 5.17 6.75 27.76
CA ASP A 112 4.90 7.71 26.69
C ASP A 112 3.56 7.36 25.98
N PRO A 113 2.68 8.35 25.71
CA PRO A 113 1.39 8.10 25.06
C PRO A 113 1.50 7.78 23.56
N ASP A 114 2.67 7.97 22.94
CA ASP A 114 2.86 7.68 21.53
C ASP A 114 2.68 6.18 21.21
N PRO A 115 2.26 5.84 19.98
CA PRO A 115 2.23 4.47 19.52
C PRO A 115 3.58 3.79 19.73
N TYR A 116 3.55 2.52 20.05
CA TYR A 116 4.73 1.68 20.17
C TYR A 116 4.76 0.64 19.04
N ASP A 117 5.89 -0.04 18.90
CA ASP A 117 6.22 -0.97 17.83
C ASP A 117 6.37 -0.28 16.48
N TYR A 118 7.56 0.28 16.31
CA TYR A 118 8.12 0.62 15.00
C TYR A 118 9.17 -0.42 14.63
N GLY A 119 8.86 -1.72 14.70
CA GLY A 119 9.83 -2.80 14.53
C GLY A 119 10.76 -2.62 13.33
N TYR A 120 10.27 -2.07 12.21
CA TYR A 120 11.11 -1.75 11.04
C TYR A 120 12.11 -0.60 11.27
N PHE A 121 11.74 0.48 11.97
CA PHE A 121 12.68 1.54 12.37
C PHE A 121 13.67 1.05 13.44
N GLN A 122 13.18 0.28 14.41
CA GLN A 122 14.03 -0.29 15.46
C GLN A 122 15.05 -1.27 14.86
N ALA A 123 14.65 -2.02 13.83
CA ALA A 123 15.55 -2.88 13.07
C ALA A 123 16.56 -2.09 12.25
N LEU A 124 16.16 -0.96 11.64
CA LEU A 124 17.11 -0.07 10.96
C LEU A 124 18.17 0.46 11.96
N ASP A 125 17.77 0.84 13.18
CA ASP A 125 18.71 1.25 14.23
C ASP A 125 19.67 0.12 14.60
N ALA A 126 19.14 -1.09 14.79
CA ALA A 126 19.94 -2.27 15.11
C ALA A 126 20.93 -2.60 13.98
N LEU A 127 20.50 -2.54 12.72
CA LEU A 127 21.36 -2.76 11.57
C LEU A 127 22.41 -1.66 11.38
N ARG A 128 22.11 -0.40 11.74
CA ARG A 128 23.10 0.68 11.75
C ARG A 128 24.15 0.49 12.84
N ALA A 129 23.76 0.01 14.02
CA ALA A 129 24.70 -0.37 15.08
C ALA A 129 25.59 -1.56 14.67
N LEU A 130 25.00 -2.56 14.02
CA LEU A 130 25.75 -3.68 13.45
C LEU A 130 26.73 -3.21 12.36
N TRP A 131 26.26 -2.39 11.41
CA TRP A 131 27.11 -1.80 10.38
C TRP A 131 28.24 -0.96 10.98
N PHE A 132 27.96 -0.17 12.02
CA PHE A 132 28.96 0.64 12.69
C PHE A 132 30.14 -0.20 13.21
N VAL A 133 29.84 -1.32 13.89
CA VAL A 133 30.88 -2.25 14.36
C VAL A 133 31.56 -2.95 13.20
N PHE A 134 30.79 -3.48 12.23
CA PHE A 134 31.33 -4.13 11.03
C PHE A 134 32.30 -3.22 10.27
N ASN A 135 31.89 -1.99 10.00
CA ASN A 135 32.68 -1.01 9.26
C ASN A 135 33.90 -0.55 10.06
N GLY A 136 33.73 -0.24 11.35
CA GLY A 136 34.86 0.20 12.18
C GLY A 136 35.95 -0.86 12.34
N LEU A 137 35.60 -2.16 12.44
CA LEU A 137 36.59 -3.25 12.44
C LEU A 137 37.31 -3.34 11.09
N ASN A 138 36.58 -3.18 9.98
CA ASN A 138 37.17 -3.14 8.64
C ASN A 138 38.13 -1.95 8.46
N GLU A 139 37.74 -0.75 8.90
CA GLU A 139 38.57 0.47 8.82
C GLU A 139 39.84 0.34 9.66
N LYS A 140 39.73 -0.23 10.86
CA LYS A 140 40.89 -0.56 11.72
C LYS A 140 41.69 -1.77 11.21
N ARG A 141 41.24 -2.44 10.14
CA ARG A 141 41.85 -3.65 9.56
C ARG A 141 42.01 -4.80 10.57
N ILE A 142 41.08 -4.91 11.51
CA ILE A 142 41.02 -6.02 12.46
C ILE A 142 40.39 -7.21 11.73
N ALA A 143 41.07 -8.36 11.74
CA ALA A 143 40.53 -9.58 11.14
C ALA A 143 39.40 -10.14 12.01
N PHE A 144 38.24 -10.37 11.41
CA PHE A 144 37.07 -11.00 12.03
C PHE A 144 36.25 -11.76 10.97
N ASP A 145 35.37 -12.63 11.42
CA ASP A 145 34.47 -13.37 10.53
C ASP A 145 33.28 -12.49 10.11
N LYS A 146 33.43 -11.87 8.94
CA LYS A 146 32.43 -10.97 8.34
C LYS A 146 31.13 -11.67 7.96
N HIS A 147 31.15 -12.99 7.87
CA HIS A 147 30.03 -13.79 7.37
C HIS A 147 29.43 -14.68 8.46
N ARG A 148 29.90 -14.58 9.71
CA ARG A 148 29.26 -15.13 10.91
C ARG A 148 28.61 -14.01 11.71
N ILE A 149 27.41 -13.63 11.27
CA ILE A 149 26.62 -12.56 11.88
C ILE A 149 25.32 -13.14 12.42
N LEU A 150 25.06 -12.94 13.71
CA LEU A 150 23.90 -13.47 14.41
C LEU A 150 23.03 -12.36 14.99
N THR A 151 21.78 -12.68 15.30
CA THR A 151 20.92 -11.80 16.11
C THR A 151 20.08 -12.60 17.07
N THR A 152 19.81 -12.03 18.25
CA THR A 152 18.88 -12.60 19.20
C THR A 152 18.09 -11.52 19.93
N GLY A 153 16.88 -11.87 20.36
CA GLY A 153 16.12 -11.03 21.27
C GLY A 153 14.88 -11.74 21.78
N GLY A 154 14.34 -11.24 22.89
CA GLY A 154 13.12 -11.76 23.49
C GLY A 154 11.94 -10.80 23.32
N SER A 155 10.73 -11.33 23.11
CA SER A 155 9.50 -10.51 23.00
C SER A 155 9.66 -9.44 21.90
N GLY A 156 9.56 -8.16 22.23
CA GLY A 156 9.89 -7.07 21.28
C GLY A 156 11.27 -7.19 20.62
N GLY A 157 12.30 -7.62 21.34
CA GLY A 157 13.64 -7.81 20.76
C GLY A 157 13.71 -8.97 19.76
N GLY A 158 12.84 -9.97 19.96
CA GLY A 158 12.65 -11.07 19.01
C GLY A 158 12.01 -10.59 17.70
N ASN A 159 10.97 -9.74 17.81
CA ASN A 159 10.40 -9.03 16.66
C ASN A 159 11.46 -8.21 15.91
N VAL A 160 12.26 -7.40 16.63
CA VAL A 160 13.31 -6.58 15.99
C VAL A 160 14.39 -7.45 15.35
N SER A 161 14.72 -8.60 15.93
CA SER A 161 15.67 -9.57 15.34
C SER A 161 15.16 -10.15 14.02
N LEU A 162 13.90 -10.59 13.99
CA LEU A 162 13.24 -11.07 12.77
C LEU A 162 13.14 -9.97 11.72
N MET A 163 12.82 -8.75 12.14
CA MET A 163 12.72 -7.60 11.25
C MET A 163 14.09 -7.18 10.71
N ALA A 164 15.16 -7.24 11.50
CA ALA A 164 16.52 -6.99 11.02
C ALA A 164 16.90 -7.99 9.93
N ASN A 165 16.58 -9.28 10.10
CA ASN A 165 16.78 -10.29 9.05
C ASN A 165 15.92 -10.02 7.80
N LYS A 166 14.68 -9.56 7.98
CA LYS A 166 13.83 -9.16 6.85
C LYS A 166 14.43 -7.96 6.11
N LEU A 167 14.93 -6.94 6.79
CA LEU A 167 15.49 -5.75 6.15
C LEU A 167 16.90 -5.97 5.58
N ALA A 168 17.62 -6.97 6.08
CA ALA A 168 18.96 -7.37 5.64
C ALA A 168 19.01 -8.87 5.28
N PRO A 169 18.27 -9.31 4.24
CA PRO A 169 18.04 -10.72 3.96
C PRO A 169 19.31 -11.48 3.60
N ARG A 170 20.39 -10.78 3.22
CA ARG A 170 21.67 -11.37 2.83
C ARG A 170 22.71 -11.17 3.91
N THR A 171 22.37 -10.94 5.18
CA THR A 171 23.36 -10.57 6.20
C THR A 171 23.54 -11.63 7.28
N PHE A 172 22.47 -12.16 7.87
CA PHE A 172 22.55 -13.02 9.06
C PHE A 172 22.77 -14.49 8.73
N SER A 173 23.63 -15.14 9.49
CA SER A 173 23.85 -16.60 9.50
C SER A 173 22.82 -17.32 10.37
N ALA A 174 22.42 -16.71 11.49
CA ALA A 174 21.35 -17.21 12.34
C ALA A 174 20.56 -16.08 13.00
N VAL A 175 19.28 -16.36 13.23
CA VAL A 175 18.33 -15.51 13.94
C VAL A 175 17.74 -16.34 15.06
N ILE A 176 17.92 -15.92 16.32
CA ILE A 176 17.37 -16.61 17.49
C ILE A 176 16.27 -15.73 18.08
N ASP A 177 15.06 -16.00 17.63
CA ASP A 177 13.83 -15.38 18.13
C ASP A 177 13.33 -16.11 19.38
N MET A 178 13.02 -15.37 20.44
CA MET A 178 12.48 -15.90 21.70
C MET A 178 11.16 -15.22 22.05
N CYS A 179 10.05 -15.92 21.81
CA CYS A 179 8.69 -15.38 21.97
C CYS A 179 8.49 -14.04 21.26
N GLY A 180 9.07 -13.87 20.07
CA GLY A 180 8.94 -12.65 19.28
C GLY A 180 7.51 -12.37 18.88
N MET A 181 7.16 -11.09 18.76
CA MET A 181 5.88 -10.70 18.19
C MET A 181 5.95 -10.81 16.66
N PRO A 182 5.20 -11.71 16.00
CA PRO A 182 5.38 -11.96 14.56
C PRO A 182 4.78 -10.90 13.63
N LYS A 183 3.81 -10.15 14.16
CA LYS A 183 3.08 -9.10 13.44
C LYS A 183 2.48 -8.13 14.44
N LEU A 184 2.22 -6.91 13.97
CA LEU A 184 1.37 -5.96 14.67
C LEU A 184 -0.10 -6.25 14.29
N SER A 185 -0.69 -7.26 14.93
CA SER A 185 -2.09 -7.64 14.72
C SER A 185 -3.05 -6.53 15.20
N ASP A 186 -4.30 -6.54 14.71
CA ASP A 186 -5.30 -5.55 15.11
C ASP A 186 -5.53 -5.54 16.64
N ASP A 187 -5.45 -6.70 17.28
CA ASP A 187 -5.59 -6.83 18.74
C ASP A 187 -4.49 -6.08 19.49
N VAL A 188 -3.24 -6.21 19.04
CA VAL A 188 -2.09 -5.49 19.62
C VAL A 188 -2.14 -4.01 19.24
N ALA A 189 -2.41 -3.72 17.96
CA ALA A 189 -2.38 -2.37 17.38
C ALA A 189 -3.39 -1.44 18.06
N PHE A 190 -4.63 -1.93 18.23
CA PHE A 190 -5.79 -1.12 18.60
C PHE A 190 -6.40 -1.51 19.95
N ASN A 191 -5.74 -2.40 20.71
CA ASN A 191 -6.19 -2.86 22.02
C ASN A 191 -7.59 -3.48 21.98
N LEU A 192 -7.82 -4.39 21.03
CA LEU A 192 -9.12 -5.05 20.88
C LEU A 192 -9.29 -6.18 21.90
N PRO A 193 -10.51 -6.41 22.43
CA PRO A 193 -10.77 -7.51 23.35
C PRO A 193 -10.52 -8.87 22.68
N GLY A 194 -9.60 -9.67 23.22
CA GLY A 194 -9.48 -11.10 22.89
C GLY A 194 -8.10 -11.63 22.47
N GLY A 195 -7.12 -10.76 22.16
CA GLY A 195 -5.84 -11.22 21.60
C GLY A 195 -4.64 -11.26 22.54
N THR A 196 -4.47 -10.25 23.41
CA THR A 196 -3.27 -10.08 24.26
C THR A 196 -3.48 -8.98 25.32
N ARG A 197 -2.53 -8.84 26.26
CA ARG A 197 -2.45 -7.68 27.18
C ARG A 197 -1.63 -6.52 26.60
N LEU A 198 -1.00 -6.70 25.44
CA LEU A 198 -0.22 -5.65 24.79
C LEU A 198 -1.12 -4.63 24.11
N ASN A 199 -0.70 -3.36 24.16
CA ASN A 199 -1.35 -2.26 23.48
C ASN A 199 -0.28 -1.38 22.83
N ALA A 200 -0.22 -1.39 21.51
CA ALA A 200 0.71 -0.57 20.73
C ALA A 200 0.17 0.85 20.46
N ARG A 201 -1.05 1.18 20.89
CA ARG A 201 -1.64 2.53 20.91
C ARG A 201 -1.77 3.20 19.53
N TRP A 202 -1.92 2.40 18.47
CA TRP A 202 -2.23 2.90 17.14
C TRP A 202 -3.71 3.27 16.99
N ASN A 203 -4.04 4.08 15.98
CA ASN A 203 -5.41 4.50 15.69
C ASN A 203 -5.88 3.97 14.32
N ARG A 204 -7.18 3.67 14.20
CA ARG A 204 -7.81 3.19 12.95
C ARG A 204 -8.37 4.30 12.08
N ASP A 205 -8.57 5.50 12.63
CA ASP A 205 -9.10 6.65 11.91
C ASP A 205 -8.02 7.24 10.99
N PRO A 206 -8.22 7.25 9.66
CA PRO A 206 -7.28 7.84 8.70
C PRO A 206 -6.98 9.33 8.92
N ALA A 207 -7.85 10.06 9.64
CA ALA A 207 -7.64 11.46 9.98
C ALA A 207 -6.77 11.65 11.25
N HIS A 208 -6.54 10.59 12.03
CA HIS A 208 -5.77 10.69 13.27
C HIS A 208 -4.26 10.71 12.99
N ARG A 209 -3.50 11.53 13.73
CA ARG A 209 -2.02 11.64 13.56
C ARG A 209 -1.24 10.33 13.77
N PHE A 210 -1.86 9.38 14.47
CA PHE A 210 -1.34 8.04 14.76
C PHE A 210 -2.11 6.95 14.01
N TYR A 211 -2.67 7.29 12.85
CA TYR A 211 -3.28 6.30 11.99
C TYR A 211 -2.24 5.24 11.59
N LEU A 212 -2.54 3.97 11.84
CA LEU A 212 -1.74 2.87 11.32
C LEU A 212 -2.17 2.58 9.88
N THR A 213 -1.34 2.97 8.92
CA THR A 213 -1.64 2.71 7.51
C THR A 213 -1.53 1.22 7.18
N PRO A 214 -2.24 0.71 6.15
CA PRO A 214 -2.06 -0.66 5.69
C PRO A 214 -0.61 -0.99 5.30
N ALA A 215 0.10 -0.04 4.69
CA ALA A 215 1.51 -0.20 4.31
C ALA A 215 2.41 -0.43 5.53
N GLU A 216 2.17 0.32 6.60
CA GLU A 216 2.88 0.19 7.86
C GLU A 216 2.61 -1.13 8.57
N GLN A 217 1.40 -1.67 8.46
CA GLN A 217 1.06 -2.98 9.01
C GLN A 217 1.70 -4.12 8.19
N GLU A 218 1.67 -4.02 6.86
CA GLU A 218 2.26 -5.00 5.94
C GLU A 218 3.79 -5.12 6.09
N ILE A 219 4.51 -4.00 6.26
CA ILE A 219 5.96 -4.05 6.48
C ILE A 219 6.31 -4.69 7.84
N ARG A 220 5.45 -4.53 8.86
CA ARG A 220 5.61 -5.15 10.19
C ARG A 220 5.27 -6.64 10.22
N PHE A 221 4.53 -7.12 9.23
CA PHE A 221 4.17 -8.53 9.17
C PHE A 221 5.37 -9.37 8.69
N ILE A 222 5.97 -10.15 9.60
CA ILE A 222 7.10 -11.04 9.28
C ILE A 222 6.66 -12.12 8.29
N GLY A 223 5.48 -12.71 8.51
CA GLY A 223 4.90 -13.78 7.66
C GLY A 223 4.34 -13.34 6.31
N ASN A 224 4.54 -12.10 5.85
CA ASN A 224 3.95 -11.63 4.59
C ASN A 224 4.49 -12.43 3.39
N PRO A 225 3.67 -13.19 2.65
CA PRO A 225 4.15 -14.13 1.63
C PRO A 225 4.97 -13.47 0.51
N LYS A 226 4.60 -12.25 0.10
CA LYS A 226 5.33 -11.51 -0.95
C LYS A 226 6.72 -11.11 -0.46
N HIS A 227 6.82 -10.65 0.78
CA HIS A 227 8.09 -10.27 1.38
C HIS A 227 9.00 -11.47 1.55
N LEU A 228 8.45 -12.61 1.99
CA LEU A 228 9.23 -13.84 2.15
C LEU A 228 9.76 -14.38 0.81
N SER A 229 8.98 -14.32 -0.27
CA SER A 229 9.46 -14.63 -1.63
C SER A 229 10.68 -13.78 -2.01
N ILE A 230 10.60 -12.47 -1.76
CA ILE A 230 11.71 -11.55 -2.03
C ILE A 230 12.94 -11.90 -1.19
N MET A 231 12.77 -12.23 0.09
CA MET A 231 13.89 -12.67 0.94
C MET A 231 14.57 -13.92 0.36
N LYS A 232 13.78 -14.90 -0.09
CA LYS A 232 14.28 -16.12 -0.74
C LYS A 232 15.02 -15.81 -2.04
N GLU A 233 14.42 -15.01 -2.91
CA GLU A 233 15.00 -14.58 -4.20
C GLU A 233 16.32 -13.83 -4.04
N LEU A 234 16.43 -13.00 -2.99
CA LEU A 234 17.67 -12.30 -2.65
C LEU A 234 18.73 -13.22 -2.05
N GLY A 235 18.41 -14.48 -1.75
CA GLY A 235 19.35 -15.46 -1.22
C GLY A 235 19.49 -15.40 0.30
N ASN A 236 18.38 -15.24 1.03
CA ASN A 236 18.38 -15.42 2.48
C ASN A 236 18.70 -16.88 2.82
N THR A 237 19.73 -17.06 3.65
CA THR A 237 20.24 -18.35 4.11
C THR A 237 20.39 -18.40 5.63
N ALA A 238 19.70 -17.50 6.35
CA ALA A 238 19.79 -17.47 7.81
C ALA A 238 19.06 -18.69 8.38
N ALA A 239 19.68 -19.38 9.34
CA ALA A 239 18.97 -20.35 10.18
C ALA A 239 18.08 -19.59 11.18
N ILE A 240 16.76 -19.61 10.98
CA ILE A 240 15.79 -18.87 11.78
C ILE A 240 15.23 -19.79 12.88
N HIS A 241 15.79 -19.70 14.07
CA HIS A 241 15.31 -20.40 15.25
C HIS A 241 14.15 -19.63 15.89
N VAL A 242 12.94 -20.19 15.83
CA VAL A 242 11.74 -19.62 16.47
C VAL A 242 11.49 -20.38 17.76
N VAL A 243 11.94 -19.83 18.89
CA VAL A 243 11.77 -20.44 20.22
C VAL A 243 10.56 -19.80 20.89
N HIS A 244 9.44 -20.52 20.98
CA HIS A 244 8.16 -19.94 21.43
C HIS A 244 7.45 -20.84 22.43
N GLY A 245 6.90 -20.26 23.48
CA GLY A 245 6.14 -20.99 24.49
C GLY A 245 4.72 -21.30 24.02
N ARG A 246 4.27 -22.56 24.16
CA ARG A 246 2.91 -22.96 23.74
C ARG A 246 1.80 -22.28 24.53
N ASP A 247 2.10 -21.84 25.75
CA ASP A 247 1.17 -21.15 26.65
C ASP A 247 1.34 -19.63 26.62
N ASP A 248 2.11 -19.10 25.65
CA ASP A 248 2.29 -17.66 25.50
C ASP A 248 1.00 -16.98 25.01
N ARG A 249 0.43 -16.16 25.90
CA ARG A 249 -0.74 -15.30 25.64
C ARG A 249 -0.37 -13.82 25.54
N THR A 250 0.90 -13.47 25.72
CA THR A 250 1.40 -12.10 25.54
C THR A 250 1.76 -11.88 24.08
N CYS A 251 2.58 -12.77 23.53
CA CYS A 251 2.77 -12.91 22.09
C CYS A 251 2.08 -14.22 21.68
N PRO A 252 0.84 -14.16 21.16
CA PRO A 252 -0.01 -15.33 21.01
C PRO A 252 0.68 -16.45 20.22
N PHE A 253 0.70 -17.66 20.79
CA PHE A 253 1.24 -18.83 20.12
C PHE A 253 0.68 -19.08 18.69
N PRO A 254 -0.62 -18.89 18.41
CA PRO A 254 -1.16 -19.03 17.06
C PRO A 254 -0.49 -18.12 16.02
N ASP A 255 -0.09 -16.90 16.40
CA ASP A 255 0.61 -15.98 15.50
C ASP A 255 2.02 -16.50 15.17
N ALA A 256 2.69 -17.14 16.14
CA ALA A 256 3.99 -17.77 15.92
C ALA A 256 3.87 -18.99 14.98
N GLN A 257 2.81 -19.79 15.13
CA GLN A 257 2.51 -20.90 14.23
C GLN A 257 2.25 -20.40 12.79
N GLU A 258 1.47 -19.33 12.64
CA GLU A 258 1.21 -18.71 11.32
C GLU A 258 2.50 -18.21 10.67
N MET A 259 3.35 -17.52 11.42
CA MET A 259 4.64 -17.04 10.93
C MET A 259 5.54 -18.19 10.48
N VAL A 260 5.67 -19.24 11.30
CA VAL A 260 6.46 -20.42 10.95
C VAL A 260 5.92 -21.09 9.69
N ALA A 261 4.61 -21.30 9.59
CA ALA A 261 3.98 -21.88 8.40
C ALA A 261 4.25 -21.03 7.15
N SER A 262 4.23 -19.70 7.28
CA SER A 262 4.51 -18.77 6.19
C SER A 262 5.98 -18.83 5.75
N LEU A 263 6.92 -18.86 6.70
CA LEU A 263 8.36 -19.01 6.44
C LEU A 263 8.67 -20.34 5.75
N GLN A 264 8.07 -21.43 6.22
CA GLN A 264 8.21 -22.76 5.60
C GLN A 264 7.65 -22.78 4.18
N SER A 265 6.49 -22.17 3.97
CA SER A 265 5.84 -22.09 2.64
C SER A 265 6.67 -21.27 1.64
N ALA A 266 7.48 -20.33 2.11
CA ALA A 266 8.41 -19.55 1.31
C ALA A 266 9.81 -20.21 1.17
N GLU A 267 9.97 -21.44 1.66
CA GLU A 267 11.22 -22.21 1.62
C GLU A 267 12.41 -21.50 2.29
N LEU A 268 12.16 -20.72 3.34
CA LEU A 268 13.21 -20.18 4.19
C LEU A 268 13.59 -21.21 5.26
N ASP A 269 14.85 -21.15 5.70
CA ASP A 269 15.39 -22.09 6.70
C ASP A 269 14.91 -21.71 8.10
N VAL A 270 13.74 -22.23 8.48
CA VAL A 270 13.11 -21.97 9.78
C VAL A 270 13.04 -23.24 10.62
N LEU A 271 13.48 -23.12 11.87
CA LEU A 271 13.58 -24.18 12.85
C LEU A 271 12.69 -23.83 14.06
N PRO A 272 11.44 -24.33 14.10
CA PRO A 272 10.53 -24.06 15.21
C PRO A 272 10.89 -24.90 16.45
N HIS A 273 10.96 -24.25 17.62
CA HIS A 273 11.17 -24.86 18.93
C HIS A 273 10.01 -24.43 19.85
N PHE A 274 8.90 -25.19 19.78
CA PHE A 274 7.67 -24.86 20.52
C PHE A 274 7.62 -25.53 21.89
N ILE A 275 8.02 -24.76 22.91
CA ILE A 275 8.26 -25.20 24.29
C ILE A 275 6.93 -25.51 24.99
N GLY A 276 6.72 -26.78 25.33
CA GLY A 276 5.62 -27.26 26.17
C GLY A 276 6.11 -27.74 27.54
N GLU A 277 5.21 -28.34 28.32
CA GLU A 277 5.51 -28.83 29.68
C GLU A 277 6.70 -29.80 29.73
N ASN A 278 6.84 -30.67 28.73
CA ASN A 278 7.92 -31.67 28.66
C ASN A 278 9.29 -31.07 28.36
N ASP A 279 9.35 -29.83 27.87
CA ASP A 279 10.60 -29.14 27.53
C ASP A 279 11.17 -28.34 28.73
N ILE A 280 10.40 -28.23 29.83
CA ILE A 280 10.78 -27.47 31.02
C ILE A 280 11.80 -28.27 31.84
N ASP A 281 13.04 -27.80 31.86
CA ASP A 281 14.16 -28.43 32.57
C ASP A 281 14.51 -27.74 33.90
N GLY A 282 13.82 -26.64 34.22
CA GLY A 282 14.05 -25.84 35.43
C GLY A 282 15.36 -25.05 35.44
N LYS A 283 16.12 -25.07 34.34
CA LYS A 283 17.44 -24.43 34.21
C LYS A 283 17.50 -23.46 33.03
N ILE A 284 17.33 -23.99 31.82
CA ILE A 284 17.27 -23.21 30.58
C ILE A 284 15.83 -22.76 30.36
N PHE A 285 14.91 -23.73 30.37
CA PHE A 285 13.48 -23.50 30.23
C PHE A 285 12.80 -23.68 31.58
N THR A 286 12.20 -22.61 32.08
CA THR A 286 11.47 -22.58 33.35
C THR A 286 9.98 -22.37 33.16
N SER A 287 9.52 -22.13 31.93
CA SER A 287 8.12 -21.92 31.59
C SER A 287 7.86 -22.21 30.11
N SER A 288 6.65 -22.69 29.81
CA SER A 288 6.04 -22.74 28.48
C SER A 288 5.27 -21.46 28.11
N GLY A 289 5.27 -20.44 28.98
CA GLY A 289 4.64 -19.14 28.73
C GLY A 289 5.59 -18.13 28.09
N HIS A 290 5.26 -16.83 28.19
CA HIS A 290 6.03 -15.75 27.53
C HIS A 290 7.49 -15.63 28.01
N SER A 291 7.73 -15.85 29.31
CA SER A 291 9.09 -15.80 29.87
C SER A 291 9.67 -17.20 29.95
N LEU A 292 10.25 -17.67 28.83
CA LEU A 292 10.72 -19.04 28.65
C LEU A 292 11.74 -19.52 29.69
N GLY A 293 12.56 -18.61 30.23
CA GLY A 293 13.58 -18.92 31.24
C GLY A 293 14.87 -18.14 31.01
N ASN A 294 16.01 -18.84 31.06
CA ASN A 294 17.31 -18.22 30.93
C ASN A 294 17.64 -17.88 29.47
N ARG A 295 17.32 -16.64 29.07
CA ARG A 295 17.55 -16.12 27.71
C ARG A 295 19.00 -16.30 27.23
N THR A 296 19.99 -16.19 28.11
CA THR A 296 21.40 -16.34 27.73
C THR A 296 21.71 -17.77 27.31
N GLU A 297 21.27 -18.75 28.10
CA GLU A 297 21.48 -20.16 27.76
C GLU A 297 20.66 -20.58 26.55
N ILE A 298 19.44 -20.05 26.38
CA ILE A 298 18.63 -20.28 25.18
C ILE A 298 19.35 -19.73 23.94
N ALA A 299 19.80 -18.49 23.98
CA ALA A 299 20.53 -17.87 22.87
C ALA A 299 21.80 -18.67 22.52
N ILE A 300 22.59 -19.05 23.51
CA ILE A 300 23.81 -19.83 23.29
C ILE A 300 23.48 -21.22 22.74
N ARG A 301 22.47 -21.90 23.27
CA ARG A 301 22.07 -23.24 22.79
C ARG A 301 21.78 -23.27 21.28
N PHE A 302 21.11 -22.24 20.76
CA PHE A 302 20.70 -22.19 19.36
C PHE A 302 21.69 -21.45 18.44
N ALA A 303 22.53 -20.57 18.99
CA ALA A 303 23.59 -19.89 18.24
C ALA A 303 24.90 -20.71 18.14
N ASN A 304 25.07 -21.70 19.02
CA ASN A 304 26.28 -22.50 19.03
C ASN A 304 26.42 -23.28 17.71
N ASN A 305 27.64 -23.37 17.19
CA ASN A 305 27.95 -24.02 15.91
C ASN A 305 27.28 -23.40 14.67
N THR A 306 26.71 -22.20 14.73
CA THR A 306 26.24 -21.51 13.52
C THR A 306 27.43 -21.27 12.57
N PRO A 307 27.38 -21.80 11.33
CA PRO A 307 28.45 -21.63 10.37
C PRO A 307 28.44 -20.23 9.75
N SER A 308 29.59 -19.82 9.21
CA SER A 308 29.71 -18.61 8.41
C SER A 308 28.98 -18.79 7.09
N ARG A 309 28.40 -17.70 6.59
CA ARG A 309 27.81 -17.64 5.26
C ARG A 309 28.90 -17.66 4.20
N LYS A 310 28.53 -18.09 2.99
CA LYS A 310 29.43 -18.13 1.84
C LYS A 310 29.28 -16.90 0.93
N SER A 311 28.17 -16.18 1.04
CA SER A 311 27.84 -15.04 0.20
C SER A 311 28.02 -13.72 0.94
N LEU A 312 28.21 -12.66 0.16
CA LEU A 312 28.38 -11.30 0.66
C LEU A 312 27.16 -10.83 1.46
N THR A 313 27.43 -9.97 2.44
CA THR A 313 26.43 -9.25 3.24
C THR A 313 25.74 -8.13 2.47
N ASP A 314 24.60 -7.65 2.95
CA ASP A 314 23.97 -6.43 2.39
C ASP A 314 24.91 -5.21 2.52
N PHE A 315 25.71 -5.15 3.58
CA PHE A 315 26.73 -4.10 3.80
C PHE A 315 27.86 -4.14 2.77
N GLU A 316 28.22 -5.33 2.29
CA GLU A 316 29.24 -5.52 1.26
C GLU A 316 28.69 -5.28 -0.15
N LEU A 317 27.44 -5.70 -0.41
CA LEU A 317 26.80 -5.54 -1.72
C LEU A 317 26.44 -4.09 -2.06
N ARG A 318 26.07 -3.29 -1.04
CA ARG A 318 25.81 -1.84 -1.17
C ARG A 318 24.81 -1.47 -2.27
N ASP A 319 23.82 -2.33 -2.50
CA ASP A 319 22.75 -2.11 -3.48
C ASP A 319 21.45 -1.63 -2.82
N GLU A 320 20.41 -1.41 -3.63
CA GLU A 320 19.05 -1.13 -3.15
C GLU A 320 18.05 -2.17 -3.67
N LYS A 321 18.47 -3.43 -3.74
CA LYS A 321 17.60 -4.52 -4.21
C LYS A 321 16.59 -4.98 -3.17
N VAL A 322 16.77 -4.63 -1.90
CA VAL A 322 15.81 -4.94 -0.84
C VAL A 322 14.62 -4.00 -0.94
N ARG A 323 13.57 -4.42 -1.66
CA ARG A 323 12.33 -3.67 -1.84
C ARG A 323 11.13 -4.55 -1.55
N TYR A 324 10.28 -4.09 -0.64
CA TYR A 324 9.08 -4.82 -0.22
C TYR A 324 7.82 -4.12 -0.71
N PRO A 325 7.02 -4.75 -1.58
CA PRO A 325 5.78 -4.16 -2.08
C PRO A 325 4.76 -4.06 -0.95
N VAL A 326 4.26 -2.85 -0.75
CA VAL A 326 3.25 -2.54 0.28
C VAL A 326 2.13 -1.69 -0.33
N THR A 327 1.03 -1.55 0.38
CA THR A 327 -0.13 -0.78 -0.07
C THR A 327 0.29 0.66 -0.39
N GLY A 328 0.08 1.07 -1.64
CA GLY A 328 0.43 2.42 -2.12
C GLY A 328 1.88 2.60 -2.56
N GLY A 329 2.74 1.58 -2.51
CA GLY A 329 4.13 1.74 -2.89
C GLY A 329 5.04 0.55 -2.63
N SER A 330 6.27 0.83 -2.25
CA SER A 330 7.24 -0.14 -1.77
C SER A 330 8.04 0.45 -0.63
N PHE A 331 8.35 -0.35 0.37
CA PHE A 331 9.32 0.00 1.39
C PHE A 331 10.70 -0.47 0.91
N VAL A 332 11.63 0.46 0.73
CA VAL A 332 12.95 0.23 0.14
C VAL A 332 14.02 0.43 1.20
N ILE A 333 14.94 -0.52 1.28
CA ILE A 333 16.13 -0.43 2.13
C ILE A 333 17.34 -0.32 1.20
N SER A 334 17.96 0.86 1.19
CA SER A 334 19.19 1.11 0.44
C SER A 334 20.41 0.95 1.33
N TYR A 335 21.40 0.21 0.84
CA TYR A 335 22.72 0.05 1.45
C TYR A 335 23.81 0.83 0.70
N GLN A 336 23.44 1.72 -0.23
CA GLN A 336 24.40 2.45 -1.08
C GLN A 336 25.37 3.31 -0.27
N SER A 337 24.93 3.85 0.88
CA SER A 337 25.78 4.61 1.81
C SER A 337 26.63 3.70 2.72
N GLY A 338 26.63 2.39 2.51
CA GLY A 338 27.23 1.38 3.39
C GLY A 338 26.28 0.94 4.51
N TYR A 339 25.63 1.88 5.19
CA TYR A 339 24.61 1.61 6.20
C TYR A 339 23.19 1.59 5.59
N PRO A 340 22.22 0.91 6.24
CA PRO A 340 20.85 0.83 5.73
C PRO A 340 20.09 2.14 5.91
N VAL A 341 19.39 2.54 4.85
CA VAL A 341 18.43 3.65 4.84
C VAL A 341 17.09 3.13 4.31
N GLY A 342 16.10 3.08 5.18
CA GLY A 342 14.74 2.68 4.85
C GLY A 342 13.88 3.86 4.43
N ARG A 343 13.12 3.73 3.34
CA ARG A 343 12.17 4.75 2.89
C ARG A 343 10.94 4.11 2.26
N PHE A 344 9.81 4.78 2.39
CA PHE A 344 8.65 4.46 1.58
C PHE A 344 8.77 5.15 0.23
N GLU A 345 8.87 4.38 -0.84
CA GLU A 345 8.73 4.85 -2.20
C GLU A 345 7.28 4.68 -2.60
N GLN A 346 6.55 5.80 -2.66
CA GLN A 346 5.25 5.80 -3.32
C GLN A 346 5.45 5.32 -4.76
N THR A 347 4.64 4.35 -5.19
CA THR A 347 4.48 4.14 -6.63
C THR A 347 4.02 5.48 -7.18
N PRO A 348 4.74 6.09 -8.14
CA PRO A 348 4.40 7.43 -8.60
C PRO A 348 2.90 7.51 -8.91
N ASN A 349 2.20 8.42 -8.22
CA ASN A 349 0.75 8.63 -8.30
C ASN A 349 0.26 9.06 -9.70
N HIS A 350 1.11 8.99 -10.71
CA HIS A 350 0.69 9.02 -12.09
C HIS A 350 0.41 7.59 -12.56
N ARG A 351 -0.87 7.33 -12.82
CA ARG A 351 -1.30 6.40 -13.85
C ARG A 351 -1.27 4.90 -13.47
N VAL A 352 -1.46 4.49 -12.22
CA VAL A 352 -1.67 3.03 -11.92
C VAL A 352 -2.78 2.43 -12.79
N LEU A 353 -3.93 3.12 -12.90
CA LEU A 353 -5.00 2.70 -13.81
C LEU A 353 -4.64 2.85 -15.29
N GLN A 354 -3.80 3.81 -15.66
CA GLN A 354 -3.40 4.02 -17.05
C GLN A 354 -2.30 3.05 -17.51
N HIS A 355 -1.44 2.58 -16.60
CA HIS A 355 -0.50 1.49 -16.82
C HIS A 355 -1.25 0.17 -16.96
N ALA A 356 -2.16 -0.14 -16.01
CA ALA A 356 -3.07 -1.29 -16.13
C ALA A 356 -3.90 -1.22 -17.44
N ALA A 357 -4.47 -0.07 -17.78
CA ALA A 357 -5.18 0.13 -19.06
C ALA A 357 -4.25 0.08 -20.30
N GLY A 358 -2.94 0.26 -20.12
CA GLY A 358 -1.93 0.12 -21.17
C GLY A 358 -1.85 -1.31 -21.69
N GLU A 359 -1.97 -2.28 -20.79
CA GLU A 359 -1.87 -3.72 -21.06
C GLU A 359 -3.19 -4.31 -21.55
N LEU A 360 -4.32 -3.70 -21.19
CA LEU A 360 -5.65 -4.16 -21.59
C LEU A 360 -5.93 -3.90 -23.07
N LYS A 361 -6.51 -4.91 -23.73
CA LYS A 361 -7.00 -4.85 -25.12
C LYS A 361 -8.47 -5.29 -25.15
N PRO A 362 -9.36 -4.57 -25.86
CA PRO A 362 -10.73 -5.03 -26.05
C PRO A 362 -10.74 -6.33 -26.84
N ASN A 363 -11.71 -7.19 -26.58
CA ASN A 363 -11.95 -8.44 -27.33
C ASN A 363 -12.29 -8.14 -28.79
N ARG A 364 -13.06 -7.07 -29.05
CA ARG A 364 -13.40 -6.60 -30.39
C ARG A 364 -13.71 -5.10 -30.40
N LYS A 365 -13.66 -4.52 -31.60
CA LYS A 365 -14.08 -3.13 -31.86
C LYS A 365 -15.18 -3.11 -32.92
N VAL A 366 -16.26 -2.38 -32.66
CA VAL A 366 -17.44 -2.31 -33.55
C VAL A 366 -17.71 -0.84 -33.86
N VAL A 367 -17.95 -0.49 -35.13
CA VAL A 367 -18.36 0.87 -35.51
C VAL A 367 -19.85 1.02 -35.21
N TYR A 368 -20.21 1.98 -34.36
CA TYR A 368 -21.62 2.24 -34.03
C TYR A 368 -22.19 3.47 -34.75
N LYS A 369 -21.30 4.36 -35.22
CA LYS A 369 -21.71 5.59 -35.92
C LYS A 369 -20.62 6.02 -36.89
N ARG A 370 -21.03 6.48 -38.08
CA ARG A 370 -20.14 7.10 -39.07
C ARG A 370 -20.55 8.54 -39.28
N VAL A 371 -19.63 9.47 -39.02
CA VAL A 371 -19.86 10.91 -39.19
C VAL A 371 -18.88 11.43 -40.24
N GLY A 372 -19.38 11.60 -41.47
CA GLY A 372 -18.55 11.93 -42.62
C GLY A 372 -17.48 10.86 -42.87
N ASP A 373 -16.22 11.25 -42.73
CA ASP A 373 -15.04 10.39 -42.90
C ASP A 373 -14.63 9.62 -41.62
N ARG A 374 -15.33 9.85 -40.50
CA ARG A 374 -14.94 9.33 -39.18
C ARG A 374 -15.87 8.25 -38.69
N ASP A 375 -15.30 7.09 -38.37
CA ASP A 375 -15.97 6.06 -37.58
C ASP A 375 -15.82 6.34 -36.08
N LEU A 376 -16.90 6.18 -35.33
CA LEU A 376 -16.91 6.10 -33.86
C LEU A 376 -17.13 4.64 -33.45
N ARG A 377 -16.27 4.14 -32.57
CA ARG A 377 -16.22 2.71 -32.21
C ARG A 377 -16.58 2.43 -30.76
N LEU A 378 -17.22 1.29 -30.57
CA LEU A 378 -17.35 0.57 -29.30
C LEU A 378 -16.11 -0.31 -29.11
N HIS A 379 -15.45 -0.20 -27.97
CA HIS A 379 -14.37 -1.09 -27.55
C HIS A 379 -14.93 -2.06 -26.50
N ILE A 380 -15.10 -3.33 -26.88
CA ILE A 380 -15.91 -4.29 -26.14
C ILE A 380 -15.00 -5.26 -25.36
N PHE A 381 -15.29 -5.43 -24.08
CA PHE A 381 -14.67 -6.36 -23.13
C PHE A 381 -15.67 -7.41 -22.69
N GLU A 382 -15.31 -8.68 -22.84
CA GLU A 382 -16.16 -9.83 -22.58
C GLU A 382 -15.34 -10.95 -21.94
N ALA A 383 -15.85 -11.55 -20.85
CA ALA A 383 -15.30 -12.79 -20.31
C ALA A 383 -15.85 -13.99 -21.08
N LYS A 384 -15.05 -15.06 -21.21
CA LYS A 384 -15.51 -16.34 -21.79
C LYS A 384 -16.41 -17.05 -20.77
N THR A 385 -17.71 -16.78 -20.79
CA THR A 385 -18.71 -17.43 -19.92
C THR A 385 -19.51 -18.49 -20.70
N LYS A 386 -20.13 -19.45 -19.98
CA LYS A 386 -20.95 -20.53 -20.56
C LYS A 386 -22.29 -20.05 -21.14
N SER A 387 -22.77 -18.86 -20.75
CA SER A 387 -23.99 -18.23 -21.29
C SER A 387 -23.61 -16.95 -22.04
N ALA A 388 -23.78 -16.98 -23.37
CA ALA A 388 -23.39 -15.89 -24.28
C ALA A 388 -24.54 -14.95 -24.66
N LYS A 389 -25.74 -15.10 -24.06
CA LYS A 389 -26.95 -14.34 -24.44
C LYS A 389 -27.52 -13.54 -23.26
N ASN A 390 -28.20 -12.43 -23.58
CA ASN A 390 -28.93 -11.54 -22.66
C ASN A 390 -28.10 -11.04 -21.46
N ARG A 391 -26.88 -10.57 -21.73
CA ARG A 391 -25.99 -10.03 -20.69
C ARG A 391 -26.25 -8.55 -20.43
N PRO A 392 -26.19 -8.08 -19.17
CA PRO A 392 -26.25 -6.67 -18.84
C PRO A 392 -25.02 -5.92 -19.39
N VAL A 393 -25.16 -4.63 -19.69
CA VAL A 393 -24.13 -3.80 -20.31
C VAL A 393 -23.67 -2.69 -19.37
N LEU A 394 -22.36 -2.46 -19.33
CA LEU A 394 -21.77 -1.24 -18.78
C LEU A 394 -21.08 -0.44 -19.89
N LEU A 395 -21.76 0.60 -20.37
CA LEU A 395 -21.26 1.53 -21.39
C LEU A 395 -20.49 2.68 -20.74
N ASN A 396 -19.18 2.75 -20.93
CA ASN A 396 -18.31 3.75 -20.33
C ASN A 396 -17.98 4.88 -21.32
N ILE A 397 -18.18 6.13 -20.88
CA ILE A 397 -17.92 7.35 -21.65
C ILE A 397 -16.78 8.15 -21.00
N HIS A 398 -15.70 8.33 -21.77
CA HIS A 398 -14.48 8.92 -21.22
C HIS A 398 -14.58 10.43 -21.00
N GLY A 399 -13.89 10.91 -19.95
CA GLY A 399 -13.65 12.34 -19.74
C GLY A 399 -12.59 12.93 -20.65
N GLY A 400 -12.24 14.20 -20.41
CA GLY A 400 -11.26 14.95 -21.21
C GLY A 400 -11.73 16.33 -21.66
N GLY A 401 -12.70 16.92 -20.95
CA GLY A 401 -13.20 18.27 -21.22
C GLY A 401 -13.81 18.45 -22.61
N TRP A 402 -14.35 17.37 -23.21
CA TRP A 402 -14.80 17.27 -24.60
C TRP A 402 -13.74 17.56 -25.66
N THR A 403 -12.48 17.80 -25.27
CA THR A 403 -11.39 18.20 -26.17
C THR A 403 -10.33 17.11 -26.33
N GLY A 404 -10.36 16.08 -25.48
CA GLY A 404 -9.35 15.02 -25.45
C GLY A 404 -9.86 13.76 -24.75
N GLY A 405 -8.93 12.84 -24.49
CA GLY A 405 -9.23 11.54 -23.91
C GLY A 405 -9.49 10.47 -24.97
N GLY A 406 -9.82 9.27 -24.50
CA GLY A 406 -10.17 8.15 -25.37
C GLY A 406 -10.72 6.97 -24.56
N PRO A 407 -11.28 5.94 -25.24
CA PRO A 407 -11.94 4.81 -24.60
C PRO A 407 -11.03 4.05 -23.62
N ARG A 408 -9.72 4.06 -23.86
CA ARG A 408 -8.73 3.41 -22.99
C ARG A 408 -8.75 3.91 -21.54
N ASN A 409 -9.18 5.15 -21.30
CA ASN A 409 -9.28 5.71 -19.95
C ASN A 409 -10.23 4.94 -19.02
N PHE A 410 -11.13 4.13 -19.59
CA PHE A 410 -12.13 3.36 -18.87
C PHE A 410 -11.99 1.85 -19.00
N TYR A 411 -10.90 1.36 -19.62
CA TYR A 411 -10.70 -0.07 -19.82
C TYR A 411 -10.64 -0.87 -18.51
N THR A 412 -10.06 -0.32 -17.45
CA THR A 412 -10.00 -1.02 -16.16
C THR A 412 -11.39 -1.22 -15.55
N ILE A 413 -12.32 -0.28 -15.78
CA ILE A 413 -13.71 -0.40 -15.33
C ILE A 413 -14.47 -1.37 -16.23
N ALA A 414 -14.35 -1.22 -17.56
CA ALA A 414 -14.98 -2.11 -18.52
C ALA A 414 -14.55 -3.58 -18.33
N GLU A 415 -13.25 -3.84 -18.18
CA GLU A 415 -12.72 -5.19 -17.96
C GLU A 415 -13.13 -5.78 -16.62
N HIS A 416 -13.11 -4.97 -15.55
CA HIS A 416 -13.55 -5.41 -14.22
C HIS A 416 -14.99 -5.94 -14.26
N PHE A 417 -15.92 -5.16 -14.81
CA PHE A 417 -17.32 -5.57 -14.88
C PHE A 417 -17.58 -6.64 -15.95
N ALA A 418 -16.74 -6.74 -16.99
CA ALA A 418 -16.77 -7.86 -17.92
C ALA A 418 -16.45 -9.19 -17.22
N ARG A 419 -15.47 -9.21 -16.30
CA ARG A 419 -15.19 -10.39 -15.46
C ARG A 419 -16.32 -10.76 -14.52
N ARG A 420 -17.16 -9.79 -14.15
CA ARG A 420 -18.35 -9.99 -13.31
C ARG A 420 -19.60 -10.38 -14.11
N GLY A 421 -19.48 -10.66 -15.41
CA GLY A 421 -20.56 -11.20 -16.22
C GLY A 421 -21.35 -10.16 -17.04
N MET A 422 -20.97 -8.88 -16.98
CA MET A 422 -21.50 -7.87 -17.90
C MET A 422 -20.76 -7.90 -19.25
N VAL A 423 -21.29 -7.18 -20.23
CA VAL A 423 -20.51 -6.71 -21.38
C VAL A 423 -19.99 -5.31 -21.06
N GLY A 424 -18.68 -5.20 -20.85
CA GLY A 424 -18.03 -3.91 -20.58
C GLY A 424 -17.67 -3.21 -21.87
N ILE A 425 -18.17 -1.99 -22.09
CA ILE A 425 -17.93 -1.24 -23.33
C ILE A 425 -17.30 0.10 -22.99
N SER A 426 -16.34 0.56 -23.79
CA SER A 426 -15.85 1.95 -23.77
C SER A 426 -15.99 2.55 -25.16
N ILE A 427 -16.54 3.77 -25.28
CA ILE A 427 -16.82 4.36 -26.59
C ILE A 427 -15.82 5.44 -27.00
N GLU A 428 -15.64 5.58 -28.31
CA GLU A 428 -15.19 6.82 -28.93
C GLU A 428 -16.40 7.75 -29.15
N TYR A 429 -16.26 9.05 -28.92
CA TYR A 429 -17.24 10.04 -29.34
C TYR A 429 -16.53 11.23 -30.03
N ARG A 430 -17.27 12.08 -30.75
CA ARG A 430 -16.70 13.29 -31.35
C ARG A 430 -16.18 14.23 -30.26
N LEU A 431 -15.03 14.83 -30.50
CA LEU A 431 -14.41 15.80 -29.60
C LEU A 431 -14.42 17.17 -30.27
N LEU A 432 -14.56 18.23 -29.45
CA LEU A 432 -14.54 19.61 -29.89
C LEU A 432 -13.35 19.87 -30.81
N ASN A 433 -13.66 20.28 -32.02
CA ASN A 433 -12.68 20.58 -33.04
C ASN A 433 -13.20 21.75 -33.88
N LYS A 434 -12.54 22.90 -33.75
CA LYS A 434 -12.93 24.13 -34.48
C LYS A 434 -12.92 23.95 -36.00
N LYS A 435 -12.04 23.09 -36.56
CA LYS A 435 -11.98 22.86 -38.01
C LYS A 435 -13.14 22.02 -38.54
N ARG A 436 -13.76 21.21 -37.67
CA ARG A 436 -14.87 20.31 -38.01
C ARG A 436 -16.22 20.78 -37.44
N ASN A 437 -16.26 21.99 -36.85
CA ASN A 437 -17.43 22.56 -36.17
C ASN A 437 -18.10 21.61 -35.17
N THR A 438 -17.33 20.71 -34.55
CA THR A 438 -17.87 19.79 -33.54
C THR A 438 -18.13 20.56 -32.25
N THR A 439 -19.35 20.44 -31.74
CA THR A 439 -19.86 21.11 -30.53
C THR A 439 -20.09 20.12 -29.39
N VAL A 440 -20.42 20.62 -28.19
CA VAL A 440 -20.78 19.75 -27.05
C VAL A 440 -22.11 19.01 -27.30
N HIS A 441 -23.02 19.58 -28.10
CA HIS A 441 -24.23 18.89 -28.54
C HIS A 441 -23.88 17.61 -29.31
N ASP A 442 -22.87 17.67 -30.19
CA ASP A 442 -22.43 16.51 -30.95
C ASP A 442 -21.87 15.39 -30.05
N CYS A 443 -21.19 15.76 -28.95
CA CYS A 443 -20.74 14.79 -27.96
C CYS A 443 -21.91 14.06 -27.28
N VAL A 444 -22.97 14.80 -26.92
CA VAL A 444 -24.17 14.23 -26.28
C VAL A 444 -24.96 13.36 -27.27
N ARG A 445 -25.13 13.84 -28.51
CA ARG A 445 -25.72 13.07 -29.61
C ARG A 445 -25.02 11.74 -29.80
N ASP A 446 -23.69 11.73 -29.82
CA ASP A 446 -22.92 10.49 -29.98
C ASP A 446 -23.10 9.49 -28.83
N GLY A 447 -23.30 9.98 -27.60
CA GLY A 447 -23.67 9.14 -26.46
C GLY A 447 -25.07 8.54 -26.61
N ARG A 448 -26.05 9.35 -27.04
CA ARG A 448 -27.43 8.91 -27.33
C ARG A 448 -27.48 7.88 -28.44
N SER A 449 -26.81 8.14 -29.57
CA SER A 449 -26.65 7.19 -30.68
C SER A 449 -26.02 5.87 -30.22
N ALA A 450 -25.04 5.90 -29.31
CA ALA A 450 -24.42 4.68 -28.79
C ALA A 450 -25.42 3.81 -28.01
N VAL A 451 -26.27 4.40 -27.16
CA VAL A 451 -27.32 3.65 -26.45
C VAL A 451 -28.34 3.06 -27.41
N ARG A 452 -28.78 3.82 -28.42
CA ARG A 452 -29.68 3.33 -29.48
C ARG A 452 -29.09 2.15 -30.23
N TYR A 453 -27.83 2.27 -30.65
CA TYR A 453 -27.12 1.20 -31.34
C TYR A 453 -27.07 -0.07 -30.51
N LEU A 454 -26.77 0.02 -29.21
CA LEU A 454 -26.78 -1.16 -28.33
C LEU A 454 -28.15 -1.84 -28.26
N ARG A 455 -29.24 -1.07 -28.22
CA ARG A 455 -30.60 -1.63 -28.25
C ARG A 455 -30.93 -2.27 -29.59
N ALA A 456 -30.65 -1.58 -30.69
CA ALA A 456 -30.91 -2.06 -32.05
C ALA A 456 -30.16 -3.36 -32.37
N HIS A 457 -28.94 -3.50 -31.84
CA HIS A 457 -28.03 -4.63 -32.12
C HIS A 457 -27.88 -5.59 -30.93
N ALA A 458 -28.85 -5.63 -30.02
CA ALA A 458 -28.72 -6.38 -28.77
C ALA A 458 -28.47 -7.88 -28.98
N GLU A 459 -29.15 -8.50 -29.96
CA GLU A 459 -28.97 -9.91 -30.30
C GLU A 459 -27.55 -10.20 -30.82
N GLU A 460 -27.05 -9.39 -31.77
CA GLU A 460 -25.71 -9.53 -32.37
C GLU A 460 -24.59 -9.34 -31.33
N LEU A 461 -24.85 -8.49 -30.34
CA LEU A 461 -23.92 -8.20 -29.26
C LEU A 461 -24.05 -9.20 -28.09
N GLY A 462 -25.10 -10.03 -28.08
CA GLY A 462 -25.40 -10.97 -26.98
C GLY A 462 -25.67 -10.26 -25.66
N ILE A 463 -26.34 -9.10 -25.73
CA ILE A 463 -26.67 -8.24 -24.60
C ILE A 463 -28.20 -8.16 -24.41
N ASP A 464 -28.60 -7.69 -23.25
CA ASP A 464 -30.00 -7.44 -22.90
C ASP A 464 -30.32 -5.95 -23.14
N PRO A 465 -31.25 -5.61 -24.06
CA PRO A 465 -31.58 -4.23 -24.42
C PRO A 465 -32.25 -3.45 -23.26
N ASP A 466 -32.74 -4.15 -22.25
CA ASP A 466 -33.39 -3.61 -21.06
C ASP A 466 -32.46 -3.55 -19.84
N ARG A 467 -31.17 -3.88 -20.02
CA ARG A 467 -30.15 -3.84 -18.95
C ARG A 467 -28.89 -3.09 -19.38
N ILE A 468 -29.08 -1.86 -19.88
CA ILE A 468 -27.99 -0.97 -20.30
C ILE A 468 -27.71 0.07 -19.22
N VAL A 469 -26.55 -0.03 -18.58
CA VAL A 469 -26.04 0.98 -17.64
C VAL A 469 -25.01 1.85 -18.34
N VAL A 470 -25.13 3.17 -18.20
CA VAL A 470 -24.16 4.11 -18.76
C VAL A 470 -23.37 4.76 -17.62
N ALA A 471 -22.05 4.69 -17.72
CA ALA A 471 -21.11 5.28 -16.78
C ALA A 471 -20.22 6.31 -17.48
N GLY A 472 -19.83 7.37 -16.79
CA GLY A 472 -18.94 8.36 -17.40
C GLY A 472 -18.28 9.30 -16.41
N GLY A 473 -17.08 9.77 -16.78
CA GLY A 473 -16.27 10.63 -15.92
C GLY A 473 -16.10 12.05 -16.44
N SER A 474 -16.17 13.07 -15.58
CA SER A 474 -15.95 14.48 -15.97
C SER A 474 -16.87 14.90 -17.14
N ALA A 475 -16.32 15.38 -18.25
CA ALA A 475 -17.06 15.64 -19.49
C ALA A 475 -17.80 14.41 -20.05
N GLY A 476 -17.27 13.20 -19.86
CA GLY A 476 -17.97 11.96 -20.22
C GLY A 476 -19.17 11.69 -19.30
N GLY A 477 -19.10 12.10 -18.03
CA GLY A 477 -20.23 12.06 -17.10
C GLY A 477 -21.35 13.02 -17.50
N HIS A 478 -21.01 14.16 -18.12
CA HIS A 478 -22.00 15.04 -18.75
C HIS A 478 -22.69 14.38 -19.93
N VAL A 479 -21.93 13.74 -20.82
CA VAL A 479 -22.52 12.97 -21.93
C VAL A 479 -23.40 11.83 -21.40
N THR A 480 -22.96 11.10 -20.38
CA THR A 480 -23.73 10.04 -19.70
C THR A 480 -25.06 10.55 -19.17
N VAL A 481 -25.10 11.64 -18.41
CA VAL A 481 -26.39 12.16 -17.93
C VAL A 481 -27.23 12.73 -19.09
N GLY A 482 -26.57 13.25 -20.13
CA GLY A 482 -27.20 13.73 -21.36
C GLY A 482 -27.96 12.66 -22.14
N THR A 483 -27.60 11.38 -22.02
CA THR A 483 -28.34 10.30 -22.71
C THR A 483 -29.75 10.08 -22.13
N ALA A 484 -29.96 10.46 -20.87
CA ALA A 484 -31.27 10.35 -20.20
C ALA A 484 -31.99 11.70 -20.10
N LEU A 485 -31.26 12.77 -19.84
CA LEU A 485 -31.83 14.04 -19.39
C LEU A 485 -32.13 15.02 -20.52
N LEU A 486 -31.22 15.14 -21.49
CA LEU A 486 -31.23 16.19 -22.49
C LEU A 486 -31.89 15.70 -23.78
N ASP A 487 -32.72 16.54 -24.40
CA ASP A 487 -33.62 16.10 -25.47
C ASP A 487 -33.28 16.74 -26.83
N PHE A 488 -32.15 16.30 -27.40
CA PHE A 488 -31.78 16.64 -28.77
C PHE A 488 -31.02 15.48 -29.41
N ASP A 489 -31.48 15.08 -30.60
CA ASP A 489 -30.98 13.91 -31.31
C ASP A 489 -30.08 14.26 -32.50
N ASP A 490 -29.33 13.26 -32.96
CA ASP A 490 -28.67 13.32 -34.25
C ASP A 490 -29.72 13.05 -35.34
N SER A 491 -29.62 13.70 -36.50
CA SER A 491 -30.63 13.56 -37.56
C SER A 491 -30.67 12.16 -38.17
N GLU A 492 -29.58 11.41 -38.04
CA GLU A 492 -29.44 10.05 -38.57
C GLU A 492 -29.85 8.96 -37.58
N ASP A 493 -30.25 9.33 -36.35
CA ASP A 493 -30.68 8.34 -35.35
C ASP A 493 -32.13 7.88 -35.63
N ASP A 494 -32.37 6.58 -35.50
CA ASP A 494 -33.73 6.04 -35.39
C ASP A 494 -34.29 6.36 -33.99
N THR A 495 -35.19 7.36 -33.94
CA THR A 495 -35.76 7.85 -32.69
C THR A 495 -36.87 6.97 -32.12
N ASP A 496 -37.36 5.98 -32.88
CA ASP A 496 -38.29 4.97 -32.35
C ASP A 496 -37.57 4.06 -31.34
N ILE A 497 -36.23 4.00 -31.43
CA ILE A 497 -35.38 3.33 -30.45
C ILE A 497 -34.99 4.31 -29.34
N SER A 498 -35.33 3.95 -28.11
CA SER A 498 -35.00 4.75 -26.93
C SER A 498 -33.49 4.90 -26.77
N CYS A 499 -33.04 6.11 -26.43
CA CYS A 499 -31.66 6.39 -26.01
C CYS A 499 -31.49 6.47 -24.48
N VAL A 500 -32.57 6.31 -23.71
CA VAL A 500 -32.56 6.46 -22.25
C VAL A 500 -32.05 5.17 -21.60
N PRO A 501 -30.91 5.16 -20.90
CA PRO A 501 -30.37 3.95 -20.28
C PRO A 501 -31.19 3.50 -19.06
N ASN A 502 -30.94 2.29 -18.59
CA ASN A 502 -31.67 1.69 -17.46
C ASN A 502 -31.08 2.11 -16.10
N ALA A 503 -29.84 2.60 -16.05
CA ALA A 503 -29.23 3.26 -14.89
C ALA A 503 -28.03 4.12 -15.29
N LEU A 504 -27.64 5.05 -14.41
CA LEU A 504 -26.54 5.99 -14.59
C LEU A 504 -25.51 5.90 -13.47
N ILE A 505 -24.23 5.88 -13.84
CA ILE A 505 -23.09 5.99 -12.91
C ILE A 505 -22.24 7.20 -13.28
N LEU A 506 -22.24 8.21 -12.43
CA LEU A 506 -21.57 9.49 -12.69
C LEU A 506 -20.31 9.62 -11.85
N LEU A 507 -19.15 9.79 -12.50
CA LEU A 507 -17.84 9.84 -11.85
C LEU A 507 -17.25 11.26 -11.96
N ASN A 508 -17.25 12.02 -10.87
CA ASN A 508 -16.92 13.46 -10.84
C ASN A 508 -17.48 14.23 -12.07
N PRO A 509 -18.78 14.11 -12.37
CA PRO A 509 -19.37 14.57 -13.62
C PRO A 509 -19.33 16.10 -13.78
N VAL A 510 -19.29 16.57 -15.03
CA VAL A 510 -19.73 17.94 -15.32
C VAL A 510 -21.27 17.98 -15.24
N ILE A 511 -21.81 18.80 -14.35
CA ILE A 511 -23.25 18.87 -14.03
C ILE A 511 -23.80 20.29 -14.16
N ASP A 512 -23.01 21.28 -13.77
CA ASP A 512 -23.29 22.70 -14.00
C ASP A 512 -22.41 23.17 -15.17
N THR A 513 -23.04 23.66 -16.23
CA THR A 513 -22.36 24.24 -17.40
C THR A 513 -22.51 25.76 -17.48
N SER A 514 -23.14 26.36 -16.46
CA SER A 514 -23.30 27.81 -16.32
C SER A 514 -21.96 28.52 -16.09
N LYS A 515 -22.01 29.85 -15.91
CA LYS A 515 -20.84 30.67 -15.55
C LYS A 515 -20.17 30.23 -14.24
N SER A 516 -20.92 29.60 -13.34
CA SER A 516 -20.41 29.07 -12.07
C SER A 516 -19.92 27.62 -12.17
N GLY A 517 -20.14 26.99 -13.32
CA GLY A 517 -19.82 25.59 -13.59
C GLY A 517 -18.66 25.42 -14.58
N TYR A 518 -18.58 24.23 -15.18
CA TYR A 518 -17.54 23.88 -16.16
C TYR A 518 -18.08 23.93 -17.59
N GLY A 519 -17.29 24.50 -18.51
CA GLY A 519 -17.57 24.41 -19.94
C GLY A 519 -18.31 25.59 -20.55
N GLN A 520 -18.67 26.62 -19.77
CA GLN A 520 -19.33 27.83 -20.29
C GLN A 520 -18.55 28.46 -21.46
N ALA A 521 -17.23 28.60 -21.33
CA ALA A 521 -16.39 29.15 -22.40
C ALA A 521 -16.33 28.29 -23.68
N LYS A 522 -16.70 27.00 -23.58
CA LYS A 522 -16.74 26.06 -24.71
C LYS A 522 -18.13 25.99 -25.35
N ILE A 523 -19.18 26.21 -24.56
CA ILE A 523 -20.58 26.07 -24.99
C ILE A 523 -21.16 27.41 -25.45
N GLY A 524 -20.80 28.52 -24.80
CA GLY A 524 -21.34 29.84 -25.09
C GLY A 524 -22.71 30.08 -24.45
N GLU A 525 -23.58 30.79 -25.16
CA GLU A 525 -24.90 31.24 -24.65
C GLU A 525 -25.88 30.08 -24.41
N ASN A 526 -25.74 28.99 -25.17
CA ASN A 526 -26.61 27.80 -25.10
C ASN A 526 -26.26 26.86 -23.93
N TRP A 527 -25.50 27.34 -22.93
CA TRP A 527 -25.08 26.49 -21.80
C TRP A 527 -26.27 25.89 -21.05
N ARG A 528 -27.41 26.61 -20.99
CA ARG A 528 -28.59 26.18 -20.24
C ARG A 528 -29.19 24.90 -20.82
N GLU A 529 -29.27 24.77 -22.14
CA GLU A 529 -29.74 23.55 -22.83
C GLU A 529 -28.86 22.33 -22.53
N LEU A 530 -27.58 22.58 -22.21
CA LEU A 530 -26.59 21.55 -21.91
C LEU A 530 -26.30 21.41 -20.42
N SER A 531 -27.05 22.03 -19.50
CA SER A 531 -26.75 21.98 -18.07
C SER A 531 -27.64 20.99 -17.31
N PRO A 532 -27.12 19.84 -16.87
CA PRO A 532 -27.91 18.87 -16.12
C PRO A 532 -28.63 19.43 -14.89
N VAL A 533 -27.95 20.22 -14.06
CA VAL A 533 -28.57 20.79 -12.84
C VAL A 533 -29.72 21.76 -13.12
N HIS A 534 -29.78 22.35 -14.32
CA HIS A 534 -30.83 23.29 -14.71
C HIS A 534 -31.97 22.63 -15.52
N ASN A 535 -31.85 21.35 -15.86
CA ASN A 535 -32.84 20.61 -16.65
C ASN A 535 -33.39 19.37 -15.91
N VAL A 536 -33.18 19.27 -14.59
CA VAL A 536 -33.73 18.17 -13.78
C VAL A 536 -35.24 18.07 -13.99
N ARG A 537 -35.71 16.85 -14.26
CA ARG A 537 -37.11 16.49 -14.48
C ARG A 537 -37.42 15.15 -13.81
N THR A 538 -38.68 14.73 -13.84
CA THR A 538 -39.10 13.41 -13.37
C THR A 538 -38.63 12.29 -14.31
N ASP A 539 -38.78 11.05 -13.88
CA ASP A 539 -38.60 9.83 -14.69
C ASP A 539 -37.16 9.63 -15.19
N LEU A 540 -36.18 10.03 -14.38
CA LEU A 540 -34.78 9.71 -14.63
C LEU A 540 -34.44 8.30 -14.14
N PRO A 541 -33.55 7.58 -14.85
CA PRO A 541 -33.07 6.28 -14.41
C PRO A 541 -32.39 6.37 -13.03
N PRO A 542 -32.38 5.28 -12.24
CA PRO A 542 -31.59 5.20 -11.02
C PRO A 542 -30.15 5.68 -11.25
N THR A 543 -29.68 6.58 -10.41
CA THR A 543 -28.43 7.32 -10.61
C THR A 543 -27.57 7.31 -9.36
N ILE A 544 -26.32 6.90 -9.49
CA ILE A 544 -25.30 7.07 -8.45
C ILE A 544 -24.20 8.03 -8.91
N ILE A 545 -23.80 8.96 -8.04
CA ILE A 545 -22.81 9.99 -8.31
C ILE A 545 -21.64 9.84 -7.34
N PHE A 546 -20.42 9.86 -7.82
CA PHE A 546 -19.20 9.87 -7.01
C PHE A 546 -18.48 11.21 -7.19
N HIS A 547 -18.27 11.95 -6.10
CA HIS A 547 -17.68 13.29 -6.21
C HIS A 547 -16.87 13.67 -4.97
N SER A 548 -15.76 14.38 -5.16
CA SER A 548 -14.92 14.86 -4.06
C SER A 548 -15.25 16.29 -3.63
N THR A 549 -15.16 16.60 -2.33
CA THR A 549 -15.52 17.94 -1.80
C THR A 549 -14.55 19.05 -2.22
N GLU A 550 -13.32 18.72 -2.61
CA GLU A 550 -12.28 19.66 -3.07
C GLU A 550 -12.08 19.66 -4.59
N ASP A 551 -13.03 19.13 -5.37
CA ASP A 551 -13.00 19.22 -6.83
C ASP A 551 -13.24 20.66 -7.30
N THR A 552 -12.17 21.29 -7.78
CA THR A 552 -12.19 22.66 -8.34
C THR A 552 -12.38 22.71 -9.85
N VAL A 553 -12.39 21.57 -10.55
CA VAL A 553 -12.58 21.52 -12.02
C VAL A 553 -14.06 21.37 -12.33
N THR A 554 -14.71 20.40 -11.69
CA THR A 554 -16.16 20.23 -11.70
C THR A 554 -16.68 20.45 -10.29
N PRO A 555 -17.16 21.66 -9.95
CA PRO A 555 -17.46 22.00 -8.57
C PRO A 555 -18.44 21.02 -7.91
N TYR A 556 -18.06 20.49 -6.73
CA TYR A 556 -18.88 19.59 -5.92
C TYR A 556 -20.29 20.13 -5.66
N ALA A 557 -20.42 21.45 -5.51
CA ALA A 557 -21.69 22.12 -5.30
C ALA A 557 -22.72 21.81 -6.39
N GLY A 558 -22.30 21.65 -7.65
CA GLY A 558 -23.17 21.28 -8.77
C GLY A 558 -23.73 19.86 -8.63
N ALA A 559 -22.87 18.89 -8.30
CA ALA A 559 -23.28 17.49 -8.08
C ALA A 559 -24.23 17.37 -6.88
N ARG A 560 -23.92 18.06 -5.77
CA ARG A 560 -24.82 18.14 -4.60
C ARG A 560 -26.17 18.72 -4.97
N LYS A 561 -26.20 19.85 -5.69
CA LYS A 561 -27.45 20.51 -6.07
C LYS A 561 -28.28 19.66 -7.03
N PHE A 562 -27.64 18.98 -7.98
CA PHE A 562 -28.32 18.05 -8.89
C PHE A 562 -28.93 16.87 -8.13
N ASN A 563 -28.21 16.28 -7.17
CA ASN A 563 -28.77 15.22 -6.32
C ASN A 563 -30.01 15.70 -5.53
N GLU A 564 -29.92 16.87 -4.88
CA GLU A 564 -31.04 17.47 -4.15
C GLU A 564 -32.27 17.70 -5.05
N LEU A 565 -32.06 18.29 -6.23
CA LEU A 565 -33.15 18.55 -7.19
C LEU A 565 -33.74 17.26 -7.74
N SER A 566 -32.91 16.26 -8.06
CA SER A 566 -33.36 14.97 -8.57
C SER A 566 -34.20 14.22 -7.55
N GLN A 567 -33.78 14.22 -6.27
CA GLN A 567 -34.56 13.63 -5.18
C GLN A 567 -35.87 14.39 -4.94
N ALA A 568 -35.85 15.72 -5.00
CA ALA A 568 -37.07 16.54 -4.87
C ALA A 568 -38.07 16.29 -6.02
N ALA A 569 -37.58 15.93 -7.21
CA ALA A 569 -38.40 15.52 -8.35
C ALA A 569 -38.83 14.04 -8.30
N GLY A 570 -38.53 13.31 -7.22
CA GLY A 570 -38.93 11.91 -7.04
C GLY A 570 -38.04 10.86 -7.72
N ASN A 571 -36.88 11.27 -8.27
CA ASN A 571 -35.95 10.32 -8.89
C ASN A 571 -35.08 9.62 -7.85
N ASP A 572 -34.70 8.37 -8.12
CA ASP A 572 -33.68 7.65 -7.36
C ASP A 572 -32.28 8.16 -7.74
N CYS A 573 -31.78 9.12 -6.97
CA CYS A 573 -30.45 9.69 -7.14
C CYS A 573 -29.69 9.69 -5.82
N LYS A 574 -28.45 9.18 -5.85
CA LYS A 574 -27.58 9.07 -4.68
C LYS A 574 -26.20 9.67 -4.95
N LEU A 575 -25.82 10.66 -4.15
CA LEU A 575 -24.47 11.21 -4.11
C LEU A 575 -23.61 10.50 -3.05
N VAL A 576 -22.52 9.90 -3.50
CA VAL A 576 -21.42 9.36 -2.70
C VAL A 576 -20.31 10.40 -2.64
N THR A 577 -20.15 11.01 -1.47
CA THR A 577 -19.18 12.07 -1.22
C THR A 577 -17.85 11.50 -0.75
N TYR A 578 -16.77 11.86 -1.44
CA TYR A 578 -15.40 11.64 -0.97
C TYR A 578 -14.89 12.92 -0.30
N GLN A 579 -14.44 12.82 0.96
CA GLN A 579 -13.96 13.97 1.71
C GLN A 579 -12.53 14.33 1.29
N GLY A 580 -12.34 15.57 0.83
CA GLY A 580 -11.09 16.04 0.26
C GLY A 580 -10.85 15.52 -1.16
N GLY A 581 -9.72 15.88 -1.77
CA GLY A 581 -9.27 15.26 -3.02
C GLY A 581 -9.65 15.99 -4.30
N ARG A 582 -8.69 16.02 -5.24
CA ARG A 582 -8.79 16.73 -6.52
C ARG A 582 -9.74 16.05 -7.52
N HIS A 583 -10.06 16.76 -8.61
CA HIS A 583 -10.78 16.20 -9.75
C HIS A 583 -10.19 14.86 -10.22
N GLY A 584 -11.04 13.83 -10.36
CA GLY A 584 -10.60 12.48 -10.69
C GLY A 584 -9.82 11.79 -9.57
N TYR A 585 -10.09 12.11 -8.30
CA TYR A 585 -9.39 11.57 -7.13
C TYR A 585 -9.15 10.04 -7.18
N PHE A 586 -10.16 9.28 -7.60
CA PHE A 586 -10.09 7.82 -7.73
C PHE A 586 -9.14 7.35 -8.84
N ILE A 587 -8.78 8.20 -9.80
CA ILE A 587 -7.80 7.87 -10.84
C ILE A 587 -6.38 7.83 -10.25
N PHE A 588 -6.15 8.59 -9.18
CA PHE A 588 -4.84 8.80 -8.56
C PHE A 588 -4.69 8.08 -7.22
N ASN A 589 -5.77 7.54 -6.66
CA ASN A 589 -5.78 6.85 -5.39
C ASN A 589 -6.46 5.48 -5.55
N LEU A 590 -5.68 4.40 -5.41
CA LEU A 590 -6.17 3.03 -5.62
C LEU A 590 -7.20 2.61 -4.57
N SER A 591 -7.11 3.12 -3.33
CA SER A 591 -8.12 2.85 -2.30
C SER A 591 -9.45 3.49 -2.68
N ALA A 592 -9.40 4.76 -3.11
CA ALA A 592 -10.57 5.46 -3.62
C ALA A 592 -11.14 4.78 -4.88
N TYR A 593 -10.29 4.28 -5.78
CA TYR A 593 -10.73 3.47 -6.92
C TYR A 593 -11.47 2.21 -6.50
N ARG A 594 -10.90 1.42 -5.57
CA ARG A 594 -11.52 0.20 -5.06
C ARG A 594 -12.85 0.48 -4.37
N GLU A 595 -12.92 1.57 -3.60
CA GLU A 595 -14.17 2.02 -3.00
C GLU A 595 -15.21 2.37 -4.06
N VAL A 596 -14.86 3.17 -5.08
CA VAL A 596 -15.75 3.49 -6.20
C VAL A 596 -16.25 2.22 -6.88
N ILE A 597 -15.36 1.27 -7.21
CA ILE A 597 -15.74 0.00 -7.84
C ILE A 597 -16.67 -0.84 -6.95
N SER A 598 -16.40 -0.89 -5.64
CA SER A 598 -17.24 -1.60 -4.68
C SER A 598 -18.64 -0.96 -4.56
N ARG A 599 -18.72 0.36 -4.53
CA ARG A 599 -20.01 1.08 -4.47
C ARG A 599 -20.79 0.99 -5.78
N MET A 600 -20.11 1.03 -6.93
CA MET A 600 -20.70 0.76 -8.24
C MET A 600 -21.28 -0.65 -8.28
N SER A 601 -20.53 -1.64 -7.78
CA SER A 601 -20.96 -3.04 -7.69
C SER A 601 -22.24 -3.19 -6.88
N ALA A 602 -22.27 -2.63 -5.66
CA ALA A 602 -23.44 -2.68 -4.80
C ALA A 602 -24.67 -2.01 -5.42
N PHE A 603 -24.48 -0.88 -6.12
CA PHE A 603 -25.55 -0.21 -6.87
C PHE A 603 -26.07 -1.09 -8.01
N LEU A 604 -25.18 -1.69 -8.80
CA LEU A 604 -25.57 -2.58 -9.89
C LEU A 604 -26.29 -3.84 -9.39
N GLU A 605 -25.86 -4.41 -8.27
CA GLU A 605 -26.52 -5.56 -7.61
C GLU A 605 -27.91 -5.17 -7.09
N GLN A 606 -28.02 -4.03 -6.39
CA GLN A 606 -29.28 -3.50 -5.87
C GLN A 606 -30.35 -3.34 -6.97
N HIS A 607 -29.94 -2.93 -8.17
CA HIS A 607 -30.84 -2.72 -9.31
C HIS A 607 -30.89 -3.90 -10.28
N GLY A 608 -30.32 -5.06 -9.92
CA GLY A 608 -30.43 -6.28 -10.72
C GLY A 608 -29.63 -6.28 -12.03
N PHE A 609 -28.59 -5.46 -12.16
CA PHE A 609 -27.66 -5.45 -13.29
C PHE A 609 -26.46 -6.39 -13.12
N LEU A 610 -26.23 -6.88 -11.91
CA LEU A 610 -25.21 -7.89 -11.58
C LEU A 610 -25.82 -9.01 -10.73
N GLY A 611 -25.29 -10.21 -10.85
CA GLY A 611 -25.62 -11.31 -9.93
C GLY A 611 -24.91 -11.15 -8.60
N ASN A 612 -25.57 -11.59 -7.51
CA ASN A 612 -25.01 -11.63 -6.15
C ASN A 612 -23.80 -12.56 -6.05
#